data_AF-A0A6C0JZP4-F1
#
_entry.id   AF-A0A6C0JZP4-F1
#
_cell.length_a   1.000
_cell.length_b   1.000
_cell.length_c   1.000
_cell.angle_alpha   90.00
_cell.angle_beta   90.00
_cell.angle_gamma   90.00
#
_symmetry.space_group_name_H-M   'P 1'
#
loop_
_entity.id
_entity.type
_entity.pdbx_description
1 polymer ?
#
loop_
_entity_poly.entity_id
_entity_poly.type
_entity_poly.pdbx_seq_one_letter_code
_entity_poly.pdbx_strand_id
1 'polypeptide(L)'
;MTHLATVYDMERYLAVNEISGNDKHDMLDAYKVYFDAYNTWDACEEALETCGLPEEDPEYKKLKDELSEAYKAYDIAWDNYYAIYDRLFR
;
A
#
# COMPACT_ATOMS: atom_id res chain seq x y z
N MET A 1 2.74 6.74 12.36
CA MET A 1 3.23 5.36 12.54
C MET A 1 4.25 5.14 11.44
N THR A 2 5.51 4.83 11.74
CA THR A 2 6.59 4.78 10.71
C THR A 2 6.55 3.47 9.92
N HIS A 3 6.92 3.53 8.64
CA HIS A 3 6.97 2.41 7.67
C HIS A 3 7.62 1.12 8.20
N LEU A 4 8.62 1.26 9.06
CA LEU A 4 9.33 0.13 9.68
C LEU A 4 8.54 -0.57 10.80
N ALA A 5 7.63 0.12 11.48
CA ALA A 5 6.89 -0.47 12.61
C ALA A 5 5.81 -1.45 12.12
N THR A 6 5.14 -1.13 11.02
CA THR A 6 4.07 -1.95 10.43
C THR A 6 4.59 -3.21 9.73
N VAL A 7 5.71 -3.10 8.98
CA VAL A 7 6.37 -4.28 8.39
C VAL A 7 6.91 -5.22 9.47
N TYR A 8 7.46 -4.68 10.55
CA TYR A 8 7.95 -5.47 11.68
C TYR A 8 6.83 -6.24 12.39
N ASP A 9 5.66 -5.64 12.57
CA ASP A 9 4.49 -6.33 13.14
C ASP A 9 4.04 -7.50 12.26
N MET A 10 4.11 -7.34 10.93
CA MET A 10 3.81 -8.41 9.98
C MET A 10 4.85 -9.54 10.03
N GLU A 11 6.14 -9.21 10.14
CA GLU A 11 7.20 -10.21 10.33
C GLU A 11 7.00 -11.02 11.62
N ARG A 12 6.61 -10.36 12.72
CA ARG A 12 6.29 -11.05 13.98
C ARG A 12 5.06 -11.96 13.87
N TYR A 13 4.01 -11.49 13.21
CA TYR A 13 2.81 -12.29 12.95
C TYR A 13 3.17 -13.55 12.16
N LEU A 14 3.95 -13.42 11.07
CA LEU A 14 4.34 -14.57 10.25
C LEU A 14 5.32 -15.50 10.98
N ALA A 15 6.15 -14.99 11.89
CA ALA A 15 7.09 -15.80 12.66
C ALA A 15 6.37 -16.85 13.54
N VAL A 16 5.21 -16.50 14.11
CA VAL A 16 4.44 -17.39 15.00
C VAL A 16 3.51 -18.35 14.28
N ASN A 17 3.29 -18.17 12.97
CA ASN A 17 2.44 -19.05 12.17
C ASN A 17 3.22 -20.23 11.56
N GLU A 18 2.60 -21.41 11.55
CA GLU A 18 3.12 -22.66 10.96
C GLU A 18 2.97 -22.70 9.43
N ILE A 19 3.49 -21.69 8.74
CA ILE A 19 3.54 -21.64 7.27
C ILE A 19 4.98 -21.78 6.77
N SER A 20 5.15 -22.16 5.49
CA SER A 20 6.47 -22.39 4.93
C SER A 20 7.28 -21.10 4.87
N GLY A 21 8.62 -21.21 4.91
CA GLY A 21 9.50 -20.04 4.80
C GLY A 21 9.29 -19.25 3.50
N ASN A 22 8.97 -19.95 2.39
CA ASN A 22 8.66 -19.32 1.12
C ASN A 22 7.34 -18.54 1.19
N ASP A 23 6.30 -19.11 1.80
CA ASP A 23 5.02 -18.42 1.97
C ASP A 23 5.16 -17.18 2.87
N LYS A 24 6.02 -17.23 3.90
CA LYS A 24 6.34 -16.04 4.71
C LYS A 24 6.99 -14.96 3.87
N HIS A 25 7.91 -15.32 2.98
CA HIS A 25 8.60 -14.36 2.12
C HIS A 25 7.66 -13.73 1.09
N ASP A 26 6.86 -14.56 0.39
CA ASP A 26 5.85 -14.09 -0.57
C ASP A 26 4.87 -13.10 0.09
N MET A 27 4.44 -13.42 1.32
CA MET A 27 3.52 -12.57 2.07
C MET A 27 4.16 -11.24 2.49
N LEU A 28 5.41 -11.27 2.95
CA LEU A 28 6.14 -10.05 3.31
C LEU A 28 6.40 -9.15 2.12
N ASP A 29 6.75 -9.71 0.97
CA ASP A 29 7.01 -8.95 -0.25
C ASP A 29 5.72 -8.30 -0.75
N ALA A 30 4.61 -9.04 -0.77
CA ALA A 30 3.30 -8.48 -1.14
C ALA A 30 2.84 -7.39 -0.16
N TYR A 31 3.05 -7.59 1.15
CA TYR A 31 2.72 -6.61 2.17
C TYR A 31 3.53 -5.31 2.03
N LYS A 32 4.83 -5.41 1.72
CA LYS A 32 5.68 -4.23 1.47
C LYS A 32 5.21 -3.44 0.26
N VAL A 33 4.90 -4.12 -0.85
CA VAL A 33 4.39 -3.47 -2.06
C VAL A 33 3.06 -2.77 -1.80
N TYR A 34 2.14 -3.44 -1.10
CA TYR A 34 0.88 -2.83 -0.63
C TYR A 34 1.12 -1.58 0.20
N PHE A 35 2.02 -1.66 1.19
CA PHE A 35 2.28 -0.56 2.11
C PHE A 35 2.96 0.63 1.40
N ASP A 36 3.89 0.38 0.48
CA ASP A 36 4.52 1.40 -0.35
C ASP A 36 3.49 2.13 -1.25
N ALA A 37 2.59 1.37 -1.86
CA ALA A 37 1.51 1.93 -2.68
C ALA A 37 0.54 2.76 -1.83
N TYR A 38 0.20 2.30 -0.62
CA TYR A 38 -0.62 3.05 0.33
C TYR A 38 0.01 4.39 0.70
N ASN A 39 1.30 4.41 1.09
CA ASN A 39 1.97 5.67 1.44
C ASN A 39 2.06 6.64 0.25
N THR A 40 2.20 6.10 -0.97
CA THR A 40 2.21 6.93 -2.18
C THR A 40 0.84 7.56 -2.41
N TRP A 41 -0.23 6.77 -2.28
CA TRP A 41 -1.60 7.25 -2.40
C TRP A 41 -1.93 8.31 -1.34
N ASP A 42 -1.59 8.05 -0.08
CA ASP A 42 -1.78 8.97 1.06
C ASP A 42 -1.03 10.29 0.84
N ALA A 43 0.23 10.23 0.37
CA ALA A 43 1.01 11.43 0.05
C ALA A 43 0.41 12.24 -1.11
N CYS A 44 -0.13 11.57 -2.14
CA CYS A 44 -0.83 12.26 -3.22
C CYS A 44 -2.13 12.92 -2.73
N GLU A 45 -2.84 12.29 -1.79
CA GLU A 45 -4.07 12.82 -1.20
C GLU A 45 -3.75 14.08 -0.38
N GLU A 46 -2.76 14.00 0.51
CA GLU A 46 -2.28 15.14 1.31
C GLU A 46 -1.81 16.30 0.40
N ALA A 47 -1.08 15.99 -0.67
CA ALA A 47 -0.63 17.00 -1.63
C ALA A 47 -1.81 17.70 -2.32
N LEU A 48 -2.84 16.96 -2.72
CA LEU A 48 -4.04 17.53 -3.36
C LEU A 48 -4.84 18.38 -2.37
N GLU A 49 -5.03 17.92 -1.14
CA GLU A 49 -5.76 18.65 -0.08
C GLU A 49 -5.08 19.96 0.33
N THR A 50 -3.74 19.98 0.31
CA THR A 50 -2.95 21.12 0.81
C THR A 50 -2.47 22.08 -0.28
N CYS A 51 -2.61 21.75 -1.57
CA CYS A 51 -2.08 22.57 -2.67
C CYS A 51 -2.69 23.98 -2.77
N GLY A 52 -3.92 24.17 -2.27
CA GLY A 52 -4.62 25.47 -2.30
C GLY A 52 -4.96 25.99 -3.71
N LEU A 53 -4.83 25.14 -4.74
CA LEU A 53 -5.12 25.47 -6.13
C LEU A 53 -6.63 25.29 -6.43
N PRO A 54 -7.21 26.10 -7.34
CA PRO A 54 -8.57 25.88 -7.81
C PRO A 54 -8.65 24.64 -8.71
N GLU A 55 -9.82 23.99 -8.78
CA GLU A 55 -9.98 22.74 -9.53
C GLU A 55 -9.75 22.87 -11.05
N GLU A 56 -9.94 24.07 -11.59
CA GLU A 56 -9.69 24.36 -13.00
C GLU A 56 -8.20 24.43 -13.34
N ASP A 57 -7.34 24.64 -12.33
CA ASP A 57 -5.89 24.78 -12.48
C ASP A 57 -5.30 23.51 -13.12
N PRO A 58 -4.46 23.65 -14.17
CA PRO A 58 -3.79 22.51 -14.78
C PRO A 58 -2.95 21.68 -13.81
N GLU A 59 -2.31 22.31 -12.81
CA GLU A 59 -1.52 21.61 -11.79
C GLU A 59 -2.41 20.83 -10.82
N TYR A 60 -3.57 21.37 -10.43
CA TYR A 60 -4.56 20.64 -9.63
C TYR A 60 -5.05 19.38 -10.36
N LYS A 61 -5.37 19.50 -11.66
CA LYS A 61 -5.77 18.36 -12.49
C LYS A 61 -4.68 17.29 -12.55
N LYS A 62 -3.42 17.71 -12.68
CA LYS A 62 -2.27 16.78 -12.68
C LYS A 62 -2.13 16.04 -11.36
N LEU A 63 -2.24 16.74 -10.22
CA LEU A 63 -2.21 16.10 -8.89
C LEU A 63 -3.37 15.11 -8.72
N LYS A 64 -4.55 15.45 -9.21
CA LYS A 64 -5.72 14.57 -9.19
C LYS A 64 -5.53 13.32 -10.05
N ASP A 65 -4.90 13.44 -11.21
CA ASP A 65 -4.55 12.29 -12.05
C ASP A 65 -3.49 11.41 -11.37
N GLU A 66 -2.47 11.99 -10.75
CA GLU A 66 -1.45 11.27 -9.97
C GLU A 66 -2.07 10.51 -8.78
N LEU A 67 -2.99 11.14 -8.04
CA LEU A 67 -3.75 10.51 -6.97
C LEU A 67 -4.57 9.31 -7.48
N SER A 68 -5.21 9.45 -8.64
CA SER A 68 -5.99 8.39 -9.28
C SER A 68 -5.11 7.19 -9.69
N GLU A 69 -3.94 7.43 -10.25
CA GLU A 69 -2.98 6.36 -10.58
C GLU A 69 -2.39 5.70 -9.33
N ALA A 70 -2.08 6.47 -8.29
CA ALA A 70 -1.62 5.94 -7.01
C ALA A 70 -2.68 5.04 -6.36
N TYR A 71 -3.96 5.45 -6.40
CA TYR A 71 -5.07 4.64 -5.90
C TYR A 71 -5.20 3.31 -6.65
N LYS A 72 -5.08 3.30 -8.00
CA LYS A 72 -5.10 2.05 -8.78
C LYS A 72 -3.95 1.12 -8.42
N ALA A 73 -2.75 1.66 -8.22
CA ALA A 73 -1.59 0.87 -7.82
C ALA A 73 -1.79 0.27 -6.42
N TYR A 74 -2.35 1.05 -5.50
CA TYR A 74 -2.74 0.60 -4.16
C TYR A 74 -3.76 -0.55 -4.23
N ASP A 75 -4.82 -0.40 -5.02
CA ASP A 75 -5.89 -1.40 -5.16
C ASP A 75 -5.36 -2.75 -5.66
N ILE A 76 -4.51 -2.71 -6.70
CA ILE A 76 -3.84 -3.91 -7.24
C ILE A 76 -2.93 -4.56 -6.18
N ALA A 77 -2.16 -3.76 -5.44
CA ALA A 77 -1.25 -4.28 -4.43
C ALA A 77 -1.99 -4.89 -3.24
N TRP A 78 -3.11 -4.28 -2.83
CA TRP A 78 -4.02 -4.81 -1.83
C TRP A 78 -4.62 -6.16 -2.27
N ASP A 79 -5.13 -6.24 -3.49
CA ASP A 79 -5.72 -7.48 -4.03
C ASP A 79 -4.70 -8.62 -4.05
N ASN A 80 -3.46 -8.35 -4.47
CA ASN A 80 -2.38 -9.33 -4.48
C ASN A 80 -2.02 -9.80 -3.07
N TYR A 81 -1.85 -8.87 -2.13
CA TYR A 81 -1.59 -9.19 -0.72
C TYR A 81 -2.73 -10.03 -0.12
N TYR A 82 -3.97 -9.62 -0.35
CA TYR A 82 -5.15 -10.30 0.19
C TYR A 82 -5.35 -11.69 -0.42
N ALA A 83 -5.07 -11.87 -1.71
CA ALA A 83 -5.12 -13.19 -2.35
C ALA A 83 -4.13 -14.17 -1.72
N ILE A 84 -2.92 -13.71 -1.37
CA ILE A 84 -1.93 -14.53 -0.66
C ILE A 84 -2.40 -14.80 0.78
N TYR A 85 -2.93 -13.78 1.46
CA TYR A 85 -3.50 -13.94 2.80
C TYR A 85 -4.58 -15.03 2.83
N ASP A 86 -5.58 -14.94 1.94
CA ASP A 86 -6.69 -15.89 1.86
C ASP A 86 -6.20 -17.31 1.56
N ARG A 87 -5.19 -17.46 0.67
CA ARG A 87 -4.57 -18.76 0.37
C ARG A 87 -3.92 -19.42 1.60
N LEU A 88 -3.30 -18.64 2.48
CA LEU A 88 -2.46 -19.16 3.56
C LEU A 88 -3.21 -19.36 4.88
N PHE A 89 -4.28 -18.59 5.12
CA PHE A 89 -4.94 -18.51 6.43
C PHE A 89 -6.41 -18.90 6.43
N ARG A 90 -6.93 -19.45 5.32
CA ARG A 90 -8.31 -19.95 5.18
C ARG A 90 -8.35 -21.46 5.02
#